data_AF-A0A2Z3YMM6-F1
#
_entry.id   AF-A0A2Z3YMM6-F1
#
_cell.length_a   1.000
_cell.length_b   1.000
_cell.length_c   1.000
_cell.angle_alpha   90.00
_cell.angle_beta   90.00
_cell.angle_gamma   90.00
#
_symmetry.space_group_name_H-M   'P 1'
#
loop_
_entity.id
_entity.type
_entity.pdbx_description
1 polymer ?
#
loop_
_entity_poly.entity_id
_entity_poly.type
_entity_poly.pdbx_seq_one_letter_code
_entity_poly.pdbx_strand_id
1 'polypeptide(L)'
;MTPSGASPGSVPDARSPDSVSGGGGSSDGTASGGSASVSVVSVDSVPGGPALGGAGEGGHGGVSRLLAGLRRRRIPLHLGTLAGVIAVWWAVARFGGLDPVVLPGPGEVADRLVTTNLCQSASGSGRPECGVQGYFLWQHLLATIQRIAVGLGAGTVVGVLLGWLLGSSRGVRSVVEPYLSFLRALPPLGYIGLLIVWFGIGDQSKVVLLFLAAFPTVAVSTLVGVTGVRRDWILATESLGASRVQVFRTVLLPGALPDIINGVRLASGLCWSAIVAAEMNDGIPGIGGLAYISGTQLDTSLAIACIIVIGIAALLLDQLLLWVERTYAPWRTKQ
;
A
#
# COMPACT_ATOMS: atom_id res chain seq x y z
N MET A 1 15.70 43.30 48.87
CA MET A 1 16.31 44.57 48.45
C MET A 1 16.14 44.72 46.95
N THR A 2 15.11 45.47 46.54
CA THR A 2 15.05 46.21 45.25
C THR A 2 16.04 47.39 45.33
N PRO A 3 16.48 48.05 44.23
CA PRO A 3 15.64 48.88 43.32
C PRO A 3 15.95 48.71 41.81
N SER A 4 14.93 48.82 40.93
CA SER A 4 14.56 50.01 40.11
C SER A 4 15.55 50.32 38.97
N GLY A 5 15.21 50.54 37.71
CA GLY A 5 13.94 50.80 37.02
C GLY A 5 14.24 51.70 35.80
N ALA A 6 13.54 51.52 34.67
CA ALA A 6 13.19 52.55 33.68
C ALA A 6 12.52 51.92 32.44
N SER A 7 11.36 52.46 32.07
CA SER A 7 10.49 52.09 30.92
C SER A 7 10.69 53.08 29.73
N PRO A 8 9.70 53.33 28.84
CA PRO A 8 9.52 52.67 27.53
C PRO A 8 9.39 53.66 26.33
N GLY A 9 9.26 53.16 25.11
CA GLY A 9 8.83 53.93 23.91
C GLY A 9 9.25 53.23 22.62
N SER A 10 8.54 53.23 21.50
CA SER A 10 7.32 53.93 21.08
C SER A 10 6.85 53.31 19.76
N VAL A 11 5.55 53.04 19.63
CA VAL A 11 4.85 52.75 18.36
C VAL A 11 4.61 54.08 17.63
N PRO A 12 4.70 54.13 16.29
CA PRO A 12 3.97 55.11 15.51
C PRO A 12 2.88 54.45 14.69
N ASP A 13 1.68 54.99 14.87
CA ASP A 13 0.48 54.76 14.09
C ASP A 13 0.26 55.95 13.12
N ALA A 14 -0.61 55.76 12.15
CA ALA A 14 -1.30 56.75 11.32
C ALA A 14 -0.64 57.25 10.00
N ARG A 15 -1.31 56.94 8.87
CA ARG A 15 -2.13 57.86 8.04
C ARG A 15 -2.20 57.43 6.56
N SER A 16 -3.39 57.04 6.12
CA SER A 16 -4.01 57.51 4.86
C SER A 16 -4.75 58.83 5.15
N PRO A 17 -5.31 59.61 4.19
CA PRO A 17 -5.46 59.43 2.74
C PRO A 17 -5.05 60.69 1.91
N ASP A 18 -5.03 60.60 0.58
CA ASP A 18 -5.84 61.44 -0.33
C ASP A 18 -5.36 61.45 -1.78
N SER A 19 -6.39 61.45 -2.63
CA SER A 19 -6.49 61.58 -4.08
C SER A 19 -5.85 62.82 -4.68
N VAL A 20 -5.30 62.72 -5.90
CA VAL A 20 -5.41 63.67 -7.04
C VAL A 20 -4.94 62.88 -8.29
N SER A 21 -5.84 62.39 -9.14
CA SER A 21 -6.36 63.00 -10.38
C SER A 21 -5.36 63.11 -11.55
N GLY A 22 -5.75 62.50 -12.68
CA GLY A 22 -5.68 63.18 -13.98
C GLY A 22 -4.58 62.74 -14.96
N GLY A 23 -5.00 62.47 -16.19
CA GLY A 23 -4.19 62.74 -17.37
C GLY A 23 -3.83 61.52 -18.19
N GLY A 24 -4.55 61.35 -19.32
CA GLY A 24 -4.32 60.29 -20.29
C GLY A 24 -2.99 60.40 -21.03
N GLY A 25 -2.61 59.27 -21.63
CA GLY A 25 -1.44 59.15 -22.48
C GLY A 25 -1.46 57.80 -23.18
N SER A 26 -2.05 57.79 -24.38
CA SER A 26 -1.93 56.72 -25.36
C SER A 26 -0.46 56.50 -25.73
N SER A 27 0.03 55.28 -25.60
CA SER A 27 1.14 54.79 -26.44
C SER A 27 1.14 53.27 -26.50
N ASP A 28 1.05 52.79 -27.73
CA ASP A 28 1.22 51.41 -28.16
C ASP A 28 2.43 50.71 -27.52
N GLY A 29 2.20 49.50 -27.04
CA GLY A 29 3.21 48.59 -26.54
C GLY A 29 2.79 47.16 -26.81
N THR A 30 3.13 46.67 -27.99
CA THR A 30 2.98 45.28 -28.43
C THR A 30 3.82 44.35 -27.57
N ALA A 31 3.19 43.72 -26.57
CA ALA A 31 3.79 42.61 -25.83
C ALA A 31 3.37 41.28 -26.47
N SER A 32 4.33 40.64 -27.14
CA SER A 32 4.27 39.29 -27.68
C SER A 32 4.15 38.26 -26.56
N GLY A 33 2.92 37.87 -26.22
CA GLY A 33 2.63 36.70 -25.40
C GLY A 33 2.65 35.43 -26.25
N GLY A 34 3.74 34.66 -26.18
CA GLY A 34 3.82 33.34 -26.79
C GLY A 34 2.87 32.36 -26.10
N SER A 35 1.72 32.08 -26.72
CA SER A 35 0.87 30.95 -26.33
C SER A 35 1.49 29.67 -26.87
N ALA A 36 2.02 28.83 -25.98
CA ALA A 36 2.35 27.45 -26.32
C ALA A 36 1.04 26.68 -26.53
N SER A 37 0.63 26.52 -27.79
CA SER A 37 -0.45 25.62 -28.19
C SER A 37 0.05 24.18 -28.12
N VAL A 38 -0.50 23.41 -27.18
CA VAL A 38 -0.31 21.96 -27.12
C VAL A 38 -1.06 21.35 -28.30
N SER A 39 -0.34 20.88 -29.30
CA SER A 39 -0.90 20.15 -30.44
C SER A 39 -1.32 18.76 -30.00
N VAL A 40 -2.63 18.52 -30.02
CA VAL A 40 -3.23 17.19 -29.90
C VAL A 40 -2.84 16.40 -31.14
N VAL A 41 -2.07 15.32 -30.95
CA VAL A 41 -1.74 14.37 -32.03
C VAL A 41 -3.00 13.56 -32.33
N SER A 42 -3.64 13.85 -33.47
CA SER A 42 -4.66 13.00 -34.06
C SER A 42 -4.06 11.64 -34.43
N VAL A 43 -4.57 10.58 -33.83
CA VAL A 43 -4.30 9.20 -34.24
C VAL A 43 -5.25 8.88 -35.39
N ASP A 44 -4.82 9.17 -36.62
CA ASP A 44 -5.44 8.63 -37.82
C ASP A 44 -4.44 7.80 -38.61
N SER A 45 -4.94 6.70 -39.18
CA SER A 45 -4.32 5.75 -40.11
C SER A 45 -3.45 4.62 -39.52
N VAL A 46 -4.11 3.56 -39.05
CA VAL A 46 -3.54 2.20 -39.12
C VAL A 46 -3.85 1.65 -40.52
N PRO A 47 -2.86 1.28 -41.36
CA PRO A 47 -3.13 0.69 -42.67
C PRO A 47 -3.76 -0.69 -42.53
N GLY A 48 -4.72 -0.99 -43.42
CA GLY A 48 -5.47 -2.25 -43.43
C GLY A 48 -4.56 -3.49 -43.49
N GLY A 49 -4.81 -4.43 -42.58
CA GLY A 49 -4.23 -5.77 -42.63
C GLY A 49 -4.82 -6.61 -43.77
N PRO A 50 -4.06 -7.57 -44.32
CA PRO A 50 -4.52 -8.39 -45.42
C PRO A 50 -5.62 -9.35 -44.97
N ALA A 51 -6.60 -9.54 -45.85
CA ALA A 51 -7.69 -10.49 -45.70
C ALA A 51 -7.17 -11.92 -45.53
N LEU A 52 -7.53 -12.57 -44.42
CA LEU A 52 -7.29 -14.00 -44.22
C LEU A 52 -8.55 -14.78 -44.62
N GLY A 53 -8.49 -15.36 -45.82
CA GLY A 53 -9.33 -16.49 -46.19
C GLY A 53 -8.77 -17.80 -45.63
N GLY A 54 -9.67 -18.68 -45.20
CA GLY A 54 -9.55 -20.14 -45.37
C GLY A 54 -8.60 -20.94 -44.47
N ALA A 55 -9.23 -21.70 -43.56
CA ALA A 55 -8.92 -23.08 -43.17
C ALA A 55 -7.65 -23.40 -42.34
N GLY A 56 -7.86 -24.16 -41.26
CA GLY A 56 -6.80 -24.90 -40.58
C GLY A 56 -7.11 -25.28 -39.14
N GLU A 57 -7.97 -26.28 -38.93
CA GLU A 57 -8.05 -27.04 -37.68
C GLU A 57 -6.67 -27.69 -37.38
N GLY A 58 -5.88 -27.07 -36.51
CA GLY A 58 -4.55 -27.61 -36.11
C GLY A 58 -3.75 -26.83 -35.07
N GLY A 59 -4.27 -25.73 -34.51
CA GLY A 59 -3.45 -24.73 -33.80
C GLY A 59 -3.31 -24.86 -32.27
N HIS A 60 -4.00 -25.77 -31.59
CA HIS A 60 -4.08 -25.74 -30.11
C HIS A 60 -2.79 -26.17 -29.37
N GLY A 61 -1.85 -26.85 -30.06
CA GLY A 61 -0.59 -27.31 -29.46
C GLY A 61 0.61 -26.36 -29.60
N GLY A 62 0.58 -25.43 -30.57
CA GLY A 62 1.71 -24.53 -30.85
C GLY A 62 1.74 -23.29 -29.94
N VAL A 63 0.57 -22.72 -29.69
CA VAL A 63 0.42 -21.50 -28.87
C VAL A 63 0.74 -21.77 -27.40
N SER A 64 0.37 -22.95 -26.88
CA SER A 64 0.71 -23.39 -25.52
C SER A 64 2.21 -23.63 -25.32
N ARG A 65 2.92 -24.14 -26.34
CA ARG A 65 4.39 -24.31 -26.33
C ARG A 65 5.13 -22.97 -26.44
N LEU A 66 4.62 -22.03 -27.24
CA LEU A 66 5.16 -20.66 -27.36
C LEU A 66 4.99 -19.84 -26.07
N LEU A 67 3.81 -19.89 -25.44
CA LEU A 67 3.57 -19.24 -24.15
C LEU A 67 4.38 -19.86 -23.01
N ALA A 68 4.58 -21.18 -23.02
CA ALA A 68 5.50 -21.87 -22.10
C ALA A 68 6.96 -21.43 -22.31
N GLY A 69 7.40 -21.24 -23.55
CA GLY A 69 8.74 -20.73 -23.89
C GLY A 69 8.98 -19.29 -23.44
N LEU A 70 7.97 -18.42 -23.52
CA LEU A 70 8.03 -17.03 -23.06
C LEU A 70 8.05 -16.91 -21.53
N ARG A 71 7.26 -17.74 -20.81
CA ARG A 71 7.28 -17.82 -19.35
C ARG A 71 8.59 -18.38 -18.80
N ARG A 72 9.23 -19.31 -19.53
CA ARG A 72 10.54 -19.91 -19.19
C ARG A 72 11.72 -18.96 -19.38
N ARG A 73 11.60 -17.91 -20.20
CA ARG A 73 12.64 -16.88 -20.40
C ARG A 73 12.59 -15.71 -19.40
N ARG A 74 11.47 -15.47 -18.71
CA ARG A 74 11.34 -14.36 -17.75
C ARG A 74 11.91 -14.69 -16.36
N ILE A 75 11.77 -15.93 -15.90
CA ILE A 75 12.33 -16.40 -14.62
C ILE A 75 13.86 -16.20 -14.51
N PRO A 76 14.70 -16.58 -15.50
CA PRO A 76 16.13 -16.34 -15.42
C PRO A 76 16.49 -14.86 -15.44
N LEU A 77 15.64 -13.99 -16.02
CA LEU A 77 15.86 -12.55 -16.05
C LEU A 77 15.61 -11.93 -14.66
N HIS A 78 14.54 -12.31 -13.97
CA HIS A 78 14.27 -11.87 -12.59
C HIS A 78 15.33 -12.39 -11.60
N LEU A 79 15.74 -13.65 -11.74
CA LEU A 79 16.83 -14.22 -10.95
C LEU A 79 18.16 -13.53 -11.23
N GLY A 80 18.45 -13.22 -12.50
CA GLY A 80 19.64 -12.47 -12.90
C GLY A 80 19.66 -11.05 -12.33
N THR A 81 18.51 -10.34 -12.33
CA THR A 81 18.42 -9.01 -11.72
C THR A 81 18.61 -9.08 -10.20
N LEU A 82 18.02 -10.06 -9.52
CA LEU A 82 18.17 -10.24 -8.08
C LEU A 82 19.63 -10.57 -7.71
N ALA A 83 20.25 -11.49 -8.45
CA ALA A 83 21.67 -11.83 -8.28
C ALA A 83 22.57 -10.61 -8.53
N GLY A 84 22.25 -9.79 -9.54
CA GLY A 84 22.94 -8.52 -9.80
C GLY A 84 22.85 -7.56 -8.63
N VAL A 85 21.66 -7.37 -8.04
CA VAL A 85 21.48 -6.52 -6.85
C VAL A 85 22.29 -7.04 -5.65
N ILE A 86 22.27 -8.35 -5.39
CA ILE A 86 23.05 -8.95 -4.30
C ILE A 86 24.55 -8.81 -4.55
N ALA A 87 25.00 -9.00 -5.79
CA ALA A 87 26.41 -8.84 -6.16
C ALA A 87 26.89 -7.39 -6.00
N VAL A 88 26.06 -6.42 -6.38
CA VAL A 88 26.32 -4.99 -6.15
C VAL A 88 26.38 -4.68 -4.66
N TRP A 89 25.42 -5.16 -3.86
CA TRP A 89 25.45 -4.97 -2.41
C TRP A 89 26.70 -5.58 -1.77
N TRP A 90 27.05 -6.82 -2.15
CA TRP A 90 28.27 -7.47 -1.68
C TRP A 90 29.53 -6.68 -2.08
N ALA A 91 29.61 -6.20 -3.32
CA ALA A 91 30.75 -5.41 -3.79
C ALA A 91 30.86 -4.07 -3.05
N VAL A 92 29.75 -3.38 -2.80
CA VAL A 92 29.74 -2.13 -2.03
C VAL A 92 30.13 -2.38 -0.58
N ALA A 93 29.61 -3.43 0.06
CA ALA A 93 29.98 -3.77 1.43
C ALA A 93 31.46 -4.17 1.55
N ARG A 94 32.00 -4.87 0.55
CA ARG A 94 33.40 -5.34 0.57
C ARG A 94 34.42 -4.28 0.17
N PHE A 95 34.10 -3.44 -0.81
CA PHE A 95 35.04 -2.51 -1.44
C PHE A 95 34.73 -1.03 -1.15
N GLY A 96 33.56 -0.71 -0.60
CA GLY A 96 33.11 0.67 -0.37
C GLY A 96 33.82 1.39 0.78
N GLY A 97 34.66 0.69 1.56
CA GLY A 97 35.35 1.27 2.71
C GLY A 97 34.41 1.76 3.82
N LEU A 98 33.16 1.29 3.82
CA LEU A 98 32.15 1.63 4.82
C LEU A 98 32.34 0.75 6.05
N ASP A 99 32.12 1.33 7.24
CA ASP A 99 32.09 0.54 8.47
C ASP A 99 30.96 -0.51 8.40
N PRO A 100 31.17 -1.75 8.89
CA PRO A 100 30.15 -2.80 8.91
C PRO A 100 28.86 -2.41 9.64
N VAL A 101 28.96 -1.43 10.56
CA VAL A 101 27.81 -0.83 11.24
C VAL A 101 26.93 -0.03 10.27
N VAL A 102 27.50 0.58 9.23
CA VAL A 102 26.74 1.36 8.25
C VAL A 102 26.11 0.45 7.20
N LEU A 103 26.88 -0.51 6.67
CA LEU A 103 26.38 -1.46 5.67
C LEU A 103 26.98 -2.86 5.89
N PRO A 104 26.28 -3.74 6.61
CA PRO A 104 26.72 -5.11 6.80
C PRO A 104 26.65 -5.89 5.48
N GLY A 105 27.51 -6.90 5.38
CA GLY A 105 27.54 -7.79 4.22
C GLY A 105 26.31 -8.71 4.17
N PRO A 106 25.92 -9.21 2.97
CA PRO A 106 24.80 -10.14 2.86
C PRO A 106 25.00 -11.44 3.65
N GLY A 107 26.25 -11.87 3.87
CA GLY A 107 26.58 -13.02 4.73
C GLY A 107 26.26 -12.76 6.19
N GLU A 108 26.59 -11.60 6.72
CA GLU A 108 26.31 -11.23 8.13
C GLU A 108 24.80 -11.14 8.39
N VAL A 109 24.06 -10.60 7.42
CA VAL A 109 22.59 -10.58 7.48
C VAL A 109 22.00 -12.00 7.47
N ALA A 110 22.54 -12.89 6.63
CA ALA A 110 22.12 -14.30 6.61
C ALA A 110 22.44 -15.03 7.92
N ASP A 111 23.63 -14.78 8.49
CA ASP A 111 24.02 -15.34 9.79
C ASP A 111 23.09 -14.83 10.90
N ARG A 112 22.73 -13.53 10.90
CA ARG A 112 21.76 -12.98 11.85
C ARG A 112 20.37 -13.60 11.68
N LEU A 113 19.91 -13.85 10.46
CA LEU A 113 18.64 -14.55 10.22
C LEU A 113 18.63 -15.95 10.84
N VAL A 114 19.74 -16.69 10.73
CA VAL A 114 19.83 -18.05 11.29
C VAL A 114 19.96 -18.01 12.81
N THR A 115 20.90 -17.22 13.33
CA THR A 115 21.23 -17.15 14.77
C THR A 115 20.05 -16.65 15.61
N THR A 116 19.26 -15.70 15.10
CA THR A 116 18.07 -15.18 15.81
C THR A 116 16.91 -16.19 15.90
N ASN A 117 16.99 -17.31 15.17
CA ASN A 117 16.04 -18.42 15.27
C ASN A 117 16.58 -19.59 16.11
N LEU A 118 17.75 -19.45 16.72
CA LEU A 118 18.40 -20.48 17.52
C LEU A 118 18.51 -20.03 18.99
N CYS A 119 18.70 -21.00 19.89
CA CYS A 119 19.08 -20.74 21.27
C CYS A 119 20.60 -20.77 21.37
N GLN A 120 21.19 -19.69 21.86
CA GLN A 120 22.64 -19.60 22.07
C GLN A 120 22.91 -19.44 23.56
N SER A 121 23.98 -20.05 24.06
CA SER A 121 24.42 -19.78 25.43
C SER A 121 25.00 -18.38 25.47
N ALA A 122 24.31 -17.46 26.16
CA ALA A 122 24.86 -16.15 26.44
C ALA A 122 26.12 -16.32 27.30
N SER A 123 27.21 -15.70 26.84
CA SER A 123 28.51 -15.76 27.52
C SER A 123 28.40 -15.01 28.85
N GLY A 124 28.04 -15.72 29.93
CA GLY A 124 28.07 -15.20 31.30
C GLY A 124 26.84 -15.45 32.17
N SER A 125 25.66 -15.79 31.61
CA SER A 125 24.41 -15.93 32.40
C SER A 125 24.03 -17.38 32.75
N GLY A 126 24.75 -18.37 32.22
CA GLY A 126 24.47 -19.81 32.43
C GLY A 126 23.11 -20.28 31.91
N ARG A 127 22.33 -19.40 31.29
CA ARG A 127 21.03 -19.67 30.69
C ARG A 127 21.11 -19.44 29.18
N PRO A 128 20.57 -20.35 28.36
CA PRO A 128 20.46 -20.10 26.93
C PRO A 128 19.49 -18.94 26.70
N GLU A 129 19.94 -17.93 25.96
CA GLU A 129 19.08 -16.86 25.44
C GLU A 129 18.60 -17.33 24.05
N CYS A 130 17.28 -17.45 23.90
CA CYS A 130 16.66 -17.89 22.67
C CYS A 130 16.11 -16.68 21.91
N GLY A 131 16.63 -16.45 20.71
CA GLY A 131 16.25 -15.30 19.89
C GLY A 131 16.66 -13.95 20.48
N VAL A 132 15.86 -12.92 20.21
CA VAL A 132 16.10 -11.54 20.66
C VAL A 132 14.92 -11.12 21.51
N GLN A 133 15.19 -10.51 22.67
CA GLN A 133 14.14 -10.12 23.65
C GLN A 133 13.27 -11.30 24.14
N GLY A 134 13.78 -12.53 24.07
CA GLY A 134 13.08 -13.74 24.50
C GLY A 134 12.12 -14.33 23.46
N TYR A 135 12.12 -13.82 22.23
CA TYR A 135 11.31 -14.33 21.13
C TYR A 135 12.17 -14.62 19.91
N PHE A 136 11.79 -15.66 19.17
CA PHE A 136 12.41 -15.95 17.88
C PHE A 136 11.93 -14.99 16.80
N LEU A 137 12.74 -14.77 15.77
CA LEU A 137 12.39 -13.91 14.64
C LEU A 137 11.07 -14.32 13.98
N TRP A 138 10.81 -15.63 13.84
CA TRP A 138 9.54 -16.13 13.30
C TRP A 138 8.34 -15.83 14.19
N GLN A 139 8.52 -15.71 15.52
CA GLN A 139 7.43 -15.35 16.45
C GLN A 139 7.07 -13.86 16.33
N HIS A 140 8.07 -12.99 16.19
CA HIS A 140 7.86 -11.59 15.86
C HIS A 140 7.08 -11.44 14.55
N LEU A 141 7.49 -12.17 13.52
CA LEU A 141 6.80 -12.17 12.23
C LEU A 141 5.37 -12.70 12.34
N LEU A 142 5.16 -13.81 13.07
CA LEU A 142 3.84 -14.41 13.24
C LEU A 142 2.88 -13.45 13.96
N ALA A 143 3.34 -12.77 14.99
CA ALA A 143 2.55 -11.75 15.69
C ALA A 143 2.11 -10.63 14.74
N THR A 144 3.03 -10.12 13.91
CA THR A 144 2.71 -9.10 12.89
C THR A 144 1.70 -9.62 11.87
N ILE A 145 1.89 -10.83 11.34
CA ILE A 145 0.96 -11.44 10.36
C ILE A 145 -0.43 -11.63 10.97
N GLN A 146 -0.54 -12.09 12.22
CA GLN A 146 -1.82 -12.25 12.90
C GLN A 146 -2.56 -10.92 13.05
N ARG A 147 -1.86 -9.85 13.46
CA ARG A 147 -2.44 -8.49 13.54
C ARG A 147 -2.96 -8.03 12.19
N ILE A 148 -2.16 -8.19 11.13
CA ILE A 148 -2.57 -7.85 9.76
C ILE A 148 -3.79 -8.67 9.35
N ALA A 149 -3.78 -9.99 9.55
CA ALA A 149 -4.87 -10.86 9.15
C ALA A 149 -6.19 -10.48 9.83
N VAL A 150 -6.17 -10.20 11.14
CA VAL A 150 -7.37 -9.80 11.89
C VAL A 150 -7.86 -8.41 11.46
N GLY A 151 -6.96 -7.42 11.42
CA GLY A 151 -7.33 -6.05 11.06
C GLY A 151 -7.80 -5.90 9.61
N LEU A 152 -7.03 -6.47 8.67
CA LEU A 152 -7.39 -6.51 7.24
C LEU A 152 -8.65 -7.34 7.00
N GLY A 153 -8.80 -8.48 7.67
CA GLY A 153 -9.98 -9.34 7.56
C GLY A 153 -11.25 -8.63 8.03
N ALA A 154 -11.23 -8.05 9.23
CA ALA A 154 -12.34 -7.26 9.76
C ALA A 154 -12.65 -6.04 8.87
N GLY A 155 -11.61 -5.33 8.43
CA GLY A 155 -11.75 -4.17 7.53
C GLY A 155 -12.32 -4.56 6.17
N THR A 156 -11.96 -5.73 5.65
CA THR A 156 -12.49 -6.26 4.39
C THR A 156 -13.98 -6.59 4.52
N VAL A 157 -14.39 -7.30 5.58
CA VAL A 157 -15.79 -7.66 5.81
C VAL A 157 -16.66 -6.41 5.92
N VAL A 158 -16.28 -5.45 6.77
CA VAL A 158 -17.04 -4.21 6.97
C VAL A 158 -16.99 -3.34 5.70
N GLY A 159 -15.83 -3.26 5.05
CA GLY A 159 -15.65 -2.50 3.82
C GLY A 159 -16.53 -3.01 2.69
N VAL A 160 -16.58 -4.32 2.47
CA VAL A 160 -17.43 -4.93 1.43
C VAL A 160 -18.91 -4.68 1.71
N LEU A 161 -19.36 -4.86 2.96
CA LEU A 161 -20.75 -4.59 3.35
C LEU A 161 -21.12 -3.12 3.12
N LEU A 162 -20.25 -2.20 3.53
CA LEU A 162 -20.48 -0.77 3.35
C LEU A 162 -20.45 -0.37 1.87
N GLY A 163 -19.46 -0.82 1.11
CA GLY A 163 -19.34 -0.52 -0.32
C GLY A 163 -20.55 -1.03 -1.13
N TRP A 164 -21.09 -2.20 -0.76
CA TRP A 164 -22.34 -2.68 -1.34
C TRP A 164 -23.54 -1.78 -1.01
N LEU A 165 -23.67 -1.34 0.24
CA LEU A 165 -24.75 -0.45 0.67
C LEU A 165 -24.70 0.90 -0.07
N LEU A 166 -23.49 1.44 -0.28
CA LEU A 166 -23.25 2.66 -1.05
C LEU A 166 -23.56 2.46 -2.54
N GLY A 167 -23.25 1.29 -3.10
CA GLY A 167 -23.58 0.98 -4.49
C GLY A 167 -25.08 0.80 -4.73
N SER A 168 -25.81 0.35 -3.71
CA SER A 168 -27.25 0.04 -3.80
C SER A 168 -28.15 1.26 -3.54
N SER A 169 -27.72 2.22 -2.72
CA SER A 169 -28.52 3.39 -2.36
C SER A 169 -27.79 4.70 -2.60
N ARG A 170 -28.33 5.52 -3.52
CA ARG A 170 -27.83 6.88 -3.78
C ARG A 170 -27.88 7.76 -2.54
N GLY A 171 -28.91 7.63 -1.71
CA GLY A 171 -29.06 8.42 -0.48
C GLY A 171 -27.97 8.09 0.54
N VAL A 172 -27.73 6.80 0.80
CA VAL A 172 -26.65 6.38 1.71
C VAL A 172 -25.30 6.82 1.17
N ARG A 173 -25.09 6.67 -0.15
CA ARG A 173 -23.88 7.15 -0.82
C ARG A 173 -23.62 8.63 -0.58
N SER A 174 -24.60 9.50 -0.86
CA SER A 174 -24.45 10.95 -0.69
C SER A 174 -24.11 11.35 0.75
N VAL A 175 -24.59 10.61 1.74
CA VAL A 175 -24.30 10.88 3.15
C VAL A 175 -22.93 10.34 3.54
N VAL A 176 -22.59 9.09 3.20
CA VAL A 176 -21.42 8.38 3.76
C VAL A 176 -20.13 8.63 2.97
N GLU A 177 -20.21 8.85 1.65
CA GLU A 177 -19.06 9.03 0.76
C GLU A 177 -18.11 10.17 1.19
N PRO A 178 -18.60 11.35 1.66
CA PRO A 178 -17.73 12.39 2.22
C PRO A 178 -16.91 11.93 3.43
N TYR A 179 -17.51 11.16 4.34
CA TYR A 179 -16.82 10.66 5.54
C TYR A 179 -15.77 9.60 5.19
N LEU A 180 -16.06 8.72 4.23
CA LEU A 180 -15.06 7.76 3.74
C LEU A 180 -13.90 8.47 3.05
N SER A 181 -14.19 9.51 2.28
CA SER A 181 -13.17 10.34 1.63
C SER A 181 -12.29 11.04 2.66
N PHE A 182 -12.88 11.55 3.74
CA PHE A 182 -12.15 12.14 4.86
C PHE A 182 -11.24 11.12 5.57
N LEU A 183 -11.77 9.94 5.90
CA LEU A 183 -11.00 8.87 6.53
C LEU A 183 -9.81 8.41 5.67
N ARG A 184 -9.99 8.35 4.35
CA ARG A 184 -8.93 7.98 3.40
C ARG A 184 -7.89 9.09 3.23
N ALA A 185 -8.27 10.35 3.41
CA ALA A 185 -7.35 11.48 3.32
C ALA A 185 -6.39 11.53 4.51
N LEU A 186 -6.80 11.00 5.66
CA LEU A 186 -5.99 10.94 6.86
C LEU A 186 -5.04 9.72 6.80
N PRO A 187 -3.72 9.91 7.01
CA PRO A 187 -2.79 8.80 7.11
C PRO A 187 -3.21 7.88 8.27
N PRO A 188 -3.32 6.55 8.08
CA PRO A 188 -3.71 5.65 9.16
C PRO A 188 -2.82 5.78 10.41
N LEU A 189 -1.52 6.01 10.19
CA LEU A 189 -0.55 6.21 11.27
C LEU A 189 -0.89 7.40 12.19
N GLY A 190 -1.59 8.41 11.68
CA GLY A 190 -1.99 9.58 12.47
C GLY A 190 -2.91 9.24 13.65
N TYR A 191 -3.57 8.09 13.63
CA TYR A 191 -4.47 7.66 14.69
C TYR A 191 -3.78 6.89 15.82
N ILE A 192 -2.51 6.46 15.67
CA ILE A 192 -1.91 5.50 16.60
C ILE A 192 -1.92 6.01 18.05
N GLY A 193 -1.56 7.28 18.28
CA GLY A 193 -1.56 7.86 19.63
C GLY A 193 -2.94 7.88 20.26
N LEU A 194 -3.97 8.23 19.49
CA LEU A 194 -5.36 8.24 19.96
C LEU A 194 -5.84 6.82 20.27
N LEU A 195 -5.52 5.85 19.42
CA LEU A 195 -5.89 4.45 19.62
C LEU A 195 -5.20 3.84 20.84
N ILE A 196 -3.95 4.23 21.13
CA ILE A 196 -3.27 3.82 22.37
C ILE A 196 -3.98 4.41 23.59
N VAL A 197 -4.44 5.66 23.55
CA VAL A 197 -5.20 6.25 24.66
C VAL A 197 -6.54 5.53 24.88
N TRP A 198 -7.24 5.15 23.81
CA TRP A 198 -8.55 4.51 23.89
C TRP A 198 -8.51 3.02 24.23
N PHE A 199 -7.61 2.27 23.60
CA PHE A 199 -7.55 0.81 23.70
C PHE A 199 -6.35 0.31 24.52
N GLY A 200 -5.49 1.21 24.96
CA GLY A 200 -4.25 0.89 25.66
C GLY A 200 -3.11 0.49 24.72
N ILE A 201 -1.95 0.31 25.36
CA ILE A 201 -0.77 -0.30 24.75
C ILE A 201 -1.05 -1.80 24.58
N GLY A 202 -0.98 -2.30 23.35
CA GLY A 202 -1.31 -3.69 23.09
C GLY A 202 -1.52 -4.03 21.62
N ASP A 203 -2.04 -5.23 21.38
CA ASP A 203 -2.43 -5.69 20.05
C ASP A 203 -3.72 -5.03 19.57
N GLN A 204 -4.64 -4.71 20.49
CA GLN A 204 -5.95 -4.14 20.14
C GLN A 204 -5.84 -2.78 19.43
N SER A 205 -5.04 -1.86 19.96
CA SER A 205 -4.80 -0.55 19.33
C SER A 205 -4.20 -0.69 17.92
N LYS A 206 -3.28 -1.64 17.72
CA LYS A 206 -2.68 -1.97 16.42
C LYS A 206 -3.71 -2.59 15.47
N VAL A 207 -4.52 -3.54 15.92
CA VAL A 207 -5.54 -4.19 15.08
C VAL A 207 -6.60 -3.19 14.63
N VAL A 208 -7.05 -2.28 15.52
CA VAL A 208 -8.01 -1.23 15.17
C VAL A 208 -7.39 -0.24 14.17
N LEU A 209 -6.09 0.08 14.30
CA LEU A 209 -5.37 0.90 13.31
C LEU A 209 -5.41 0.26 11.92
N LEU A 210 -5.13 -1.05 11.83
CA LEU A 210 -5.15 -1.78 10.57
C LEU A 210 -6.57 -1.91 10.00
N PHE A 211 -7.57 -2.10 10.85
CA PHE A 211 -8.97 -2.02 10.47
C PHE A 211 -9.29 -0.68 9.83
N LEU A 212 -8.93 0.44 10.49
CA LEU A 212 -9.13 1.81 10.01
C LEU A 212 -8.40 2.11 8.70
N ALA A 213 -7.23 1.49 8.47
CA ALA A 213 -6.51 1.58 7.20
C ALA A 213 -7.22 0.81 6.07
N ALA A 214 -7.73 -0.38 6.38
CA ALA A 214 -8.29 -1.28 5.39
C ALA A 214 -9.72 -0.94 4.98
N PHE A 215 -10.62 -0.69 5.93
CA PHE A 215 -12.04 -0.60 5.64
C PHE A 215 -12.44 0.50 4.65
N PRO A 216 -11.88 1.74 4.67
CA PRO A 216 -12.29 2.79 3.75
C PRO A 216 -11.82 2.46 2.33
N THR A 217 -10.61 1.93 2.22
CA THR A 217 -10.00 1.50 0.96
C THR A 217 -10.82 0.39 0.31
N VAL A 218 -11.17 -0.65 1.07
CA VAL A 218 -11.99 -1.76 0.58
C VAL A 218 -13.42 -1.29 0.26
N ALA A 219 -14.02 -0.42 1.07
CA ALA A 219 -15.36 0.10 0.81
C ALA A 219 -15.45 0.87 -0.51
N VAL A 220 -14.48 1.73 -0.80
CA VAL A 220 -14.45 2.50 -2.04
C VAL A 220 -14.20 1.59 -3.25
N SER A 221 -13.25 0.66 -3.17
CA SER A 221 -13.03 -0.29 -4.27
C SER A 221 -14.24 -1.19 -4.53
N THR A 222 -14.94 -1.60 -3.47
CA THR A 222 -16.20 -2.36 -3.59
C THR A 222 -17.30 -1.51 -4.23
N LEU A 223 -17.44 -0.23 -3.83
CA LEU A 223 -18.40 0.70 -4.45
C LEU A 223 -18.13 0.84 -5.96
N VAL A 224 -16.87 1.00 -6.36
CA VAL A 224 -16.47 1.06 -7.77
C VAL A 224 -16.85 -0.23 -8.49
N GLY A 225 -16.52 -1.39 -7.93
CA GLY A 225 -16.87 -2.69 -8.53
C GLY A 225 -18.39 -2.89 -8.68
N VAL A 226 -19.16 -2.55 -7.65
CA VAL A 226 -20.63 -2.70 -7.65
C VAL A 226 -21.28 -1.77 -8.67
N THR A 227 -20.82 -0.52 -8.77
CA THR A 227 -21.37 0.47 -9.72
C THR A 227 -20.86 0.30 -11.15
N GLY A 228 -19.75 -0.42 -11.35
CA GLY A 228 -19.19 -0.76 -12.66
C GLY A 228 -19.92 -1.89 -13.38
N VAL A 229 -20.77 -2.67 -12.68
CA VAL A 229 -21.56 -3.73 -13.31
C VAL A 229 -22.57 -3.14 -14.29
N ARG A 230 -22.59 -3.67 -15.53
CA ARG A 230 -23.51 -3.21 -16.59
C ARG A 230 -24.96 -3.34 -16.12
N ARG A 231 -25.69 -2.23 -16.22
CA ARG A 231 -27.11 -2.16 -15.84
C ARG A 231 -27.99 -3.15 -16.61
N ASP A 232 -27.63 -3.47 -17.85
CA ASP A 232 -28.34 -4.45 -18.68
C ASP A 232 -28.39 -5.83 -18.03
N TRP A 233 -27.32 -6.24 -17.33
CA TRP A 233 -27.24 -7.55 -16.67
C TRP A 233 -28.16 -7.61 -15.46
N ILE A 234 -28.28 -6.48 -14.75
CA ILE A 234 -29.20 -6.33 -13.62
C ILE A 234 -30.65 -6.40 -14.12
N LEU A 235 -31.00 -5.61 -15.14
CA LEU A 235 -32.36 -5.57 -15.70
C LEU A 235 -32.78 -6.91 -16.32
N ALA A 236 -31.87 -7.61 -17.00
CA ALA A 236 -32.13 -8.94 -17.56
C ALA A 236 -32.36 -10.00 -16.47
N THR A 237 -31.74 -9.85 -15.31
CA THR A 237 -31.92 -10.78 -14.19
C THR A 237 -33.21 -10.47 -13.43
N GLU A 238 -33.54 -9.19 -13.27
CA GLU A 238 -34.82 -8.74 -12.69
C GLU A 238 -36.02 -9.14 -13.56
N SER A 239 -35.90 -9.10 -14.90
CA SER A 239 -36.97 -9.54 -15.81
C SER A 239 -37.25 -11.05 -15.75
N LEU A 240 -36.29 -11.86 -15.28
CA LEU A 240 -36.45 -13.28 -14.97
C LEU A 240 -37.08 -13.52 -13.57
N GLY A 241 -37.50 -12.46 -12.86
CA GLY A 241 -38.15 -12.55 -11.55
C GLY A 241 -37.20 -12.68 -10.37
N ALA A 242 -35.89 -12.41 -10.55
CA ALA A 242 -34.93 -12.49 -9.46
C ALA A 242 -35.17 -11.43 -8.39
N SER A 243 -35.07 -11.83 -7.12
CA SER A 243 -35.10 -10.89 -5.99
C SER A 243 -33.82 -10.04 -5.91
N ARG A 244 -33.84 -8.92 -5.18
CA ARG A 244 -32.64 -8.06 -4.97
C ARG A 244 -31.45 -8.81 -4.39
N VAL A 245 -31.69 -9.77 -3.49
CA VAL A 245 -30.62 -10.60 -2.90
C VAL A 245 -30.03 -11.55 -3.93
N GLN A 246 -30.87 -12.07 -4.84
CA GLN A 246 -30.44 -12.94 -5.92
C GLN A 246 -29.66 -12.17 -6.98
N VAL A 247 -30.11 -10.97 -7.36
CA VAL A 247 -29.34 -10.06 -8.22
C VAL A 247 -27.97 -9.76 -7.60
N PHE A 248 -27.93 -9.49 -6.29
CA PHE A 248 -26.67 -9.26 -5.58
C PHE A 248 -25.72 -10.46 -5.66
N ARG A 249 -26.16 -11.65 -5.25
CA ARG A 249 -25.28 -12.84 -5.19
C ARG A 249 -24.89 -13.38 -6.56
N THR A 250 -25.77 -13.27 -7.56
CA THR A 250 -25.59 -13.91 -8.86
C THR A 250 -24.90 -13.01 -9.88
N VAL A 251 -25.10 -11.70 -9.81
CA VAL A 251 -24.59 -10.76 -10.82
C VAL A 251 -23.62 -9.76 -10.20
N LEU A 252 -24.05 -9.10 -9.13
CA LEU A 252 -23.31 -7.96 -8.56
C LEU A 252 -22.03 -8.39 -7.85
N LEU A 253 -22.11 -9.41 -6.99
CA LEU A 253 -20.96 -9.89 -6.21
C LEU A 253 -19.89 -10.53 -7.11
N PRO A 254 -20.21 -11.41 -8.09
CA PRO A 254 -19.21 -11.90 -9.04
C PRO A 254 -18.68 -10.78 -9.94
N GLY A 255 -19.52 -9.85 -10.39
CA GLY A 255 -19.08 -8.71 -11.20
C GLY A 255 -18.10 -7.79 -10.47
N ALA A 256 -18.33 -7.54 -9.19
CA ALA A 256 -17.51 -6.65 -8.35
C ALA A 256 -16.30 -7.35 -7.71
N LEU A 257 -16.28 -8.68 -7.66
CA LEU A 257 -15.23 -9.46 -6.98
C LEU A 257 -13.80 -9.05 -7.37
N PRO A 258 -13.48 -8.82 -8.66
CA PRO A 258 -12.12 -8.45 -9.03
C PRO A 258 -11.69 -7.10 -8.45
N ASP A 259 -12.61 -6.13 -8.37
CA ASP A 259 -12.32 -4.81 -7.81
C ASP A 259 -12.31 -4.84 -6.28
N ILE A 260 -13.12 -5.71 -5.65
CA ILE A 260 -13.02 -6.00 -4.21
C ILE A 260 -11.63 -6.53 -3.88
N ILE A 261 -11.15 -7.54 -4.62
CA ILE A 261 -9.83 -8.13 -4.39
C ILE A 261 -8.72 -7.12 -4.63
N ASN A 262 -8.82 -6.29 -5.68
CA ASN A 262 -7.89 -5.19 -5.89
C ASN A 262 -7.90 -4.20 -4.71
N GLY A 263 -9.08 -3.88 -4.16
CA GLY A 263 -9.22 -3.08 -2.95
C GLY A 263 -8.55 -3.68 -1.73
N VAL A 264 -8.70 -5.00 -1.52
CA VAL A 264 -8.02 -5.73 -0.44
C VAL A 264 -6.50 -5.70 -0.62
N ARG A 265 -6.00 -5.83 -1.85
CA ARG A 265 -4.56 -5.73 -2.15
C ARG A 265 -4.01 -4.34 -1.83
N LEU A 266 -4.70 -3.29 -2.26
CA LEU A 266 -4.34 -1.91 -1.92
C LEU A 266 -4.36 -1.68 -0.40
N ALA A 267 -5.40 -2.16 0.28
CA ALA A 267 -5.51 -2.10 1.74
C ALA A 267 -4.37 -2.86 2.43
N SER A 268 -3.96 -4.02 1.92
CA SER A 268 -2.86 -4.80 2.49
C SER A 268 -1.54 -4.04 2.50
N GLY A 269 -1.23 -3.30 1.43
CA GLY A 269 -0.03 -2.45 1.37
C GLY A 269 -0.05 -1.30 2.38
N LEU A 270 -1.24 -0.70 2.61
CA LEU A 270 -1.43 0.31 3.66
C LEU A 270 -1.27 -0.31 5.06
N CYS A 271 -1.81 -1.51 5.29
CA CYS A 271 -1.66 -2.22 6.55
C CYS A 271 -0.19 -2.54 6.86
N TRP A 272 0.59 -3.00 5.88
CA TRP A 272 2.04 -3.24 6.04
C TRP A 272 2.80 -1.98 6.44
N SER A 273 2.49 -0.86 5.80
CA SER A 273 3.13 0.42 6.13
C SER A 273 2.76 0.89 7.54
N ALA A 274 1.48 0.75 7.92
CA ALA A 274 0.98 1.20 9.21
C ALA A 274 1.44 0.32 10.38
N ILE A 275 1.46 -1.01 10.21
CA ILE A 275 1.81 -1.94 11.31
C ILE A 275 3.27 -1.81 11.72
N VAL A 276 4.19 -1.64 10.75
CA VAL A 276 5.62 -1.50 11.04
C VAL A 276 5.84 -0.29 11.94
N ALA A 277 5.21 0.84 11.62
CA ALA A 277 5.30 2.05 12.43
C ALA A 277 4.59 1.90 13.80
N ALA A 278 3.46 1.19 13.84
CA ALA A 278 2.72 0.97 15.08
C ALA A 278 3.44 0.04 16.07
N GLU A 279 4.30 -0.86 15.59
CA GLU A 279 5.07 -1.78 16.43
C GLU A 279 6.28 -1.14 17.11
N MET A 280 6.63 0.10 16.75
CA MET A 280 7.82 0.80 17.28
C MET A 280 7.65 1.27 18.74
N ASN A 281 6.41 1.39 19.25
CA ASN A 281 6.14 2.16 20.47
C ASN A 281 6.12 1.37 21.79
N ASP A 282 6.02 0.03 21.76
CA ASP A 282 5.47 -0.68 22.94
C ASP A 282 6.32 -1.86 23.47
N GLY A 283 7.45 -2.21 22.84
CA GLY A 283 8.29 -3.36 23.27
C GLY A 283 7.60 -4.73 23.17
N ILE A 284 6.41 -4.80 22.58
CA ILE A 284 5.65 -6.02 22.34
C ILE A 284 6.23 -6.73 21.10
N PRO A 285 6.22 -8.08 21.03
CA PRO A 285 6.74 -8.81 19.87
C PRO A 285 6.10 -8.35 18.57
N GLY A 286 6.92 -7.84 17.65
CA GLY A 286 6.55 -7.50 16.29
C GLY A 286 7.81 -7.32 15.45
N ILE A 287 7.75 -7.68 14.18
CA ILE A 287 8.92 -7.62 13.30
C ILE A 287 9.35 -6.17 13.00
N GLY A 288 8.39 -5.23 12.96
CA GLY A 288 8.67 -3.80 12.77
C GLY A 288 9.32 -3.17 14.00
N GLY A 289 8.83 -3.53 15.19
CA GLY A 289 9.44 -3.14 16.46
C GLY A 289 10.86 -3.68 16.61
N LEU A 290 11.06 -4.96 16.25
CA LEU A 290 12.39 -5.59 16.26
C LEU A 290 13.36 -4.90 15.28
N ALA A 291 12.90 -4.57 14.06
CA ALA A 291 13.70 -3.83 13.09
C ALA A 291 14.15 -2.47 13.64
N TYR A 292 13.21 -1.73 14.26
CA TYR A 292 13.49 -0.43 14.85
C TYR A 292 14.49 -0.51 16.00
N ILE A 293 14.25 -1.40 16.97
CA ILE A 293 15.10 -1.57 18.15
C ILE A 293 16.49 -2.08 17.77
N SER A 294 16.61 -2.92 16.73
CA SER A 294 17.90 -3.37 16.22
C SER A 294 18.69 -2.21 15.60
N GLY A 295 18.00 -1.35 14.84
CA GLY A 295 18.60 -0.15 14.26
C GLY A 295 19.09 0.85 15.29
N THR A 296 18.34 1.07 16.38
CA THR A 296 18.77 1.98 17.46
C THR A 296 19.92 1.41 18.30
N GLN A 297 20.09 0.09 18.33
CA GLN A 297 21.20 -0.60 18.98
C GLN A 297 22.44 -0.80 18.07
N LEU A 298 22.44 -0.22 16.86
CA LEU A 298 23.50 -0.38 15.87
C LEU A 298 23.71 -1.84 15.42
N ASP A 299 22.73 -2.72 15.66
CA ASP A 299 22.68 -4.06 15.07
C ASP A 299 22.03 -4.00 13.69
N THR A 300 22.73 -3.34 12.77
CA THR A 300 22.25 -3.05 11.43
C THR A 300 22.06 -4.32 10.61
N SER A 301 22.80 -5.39 10.94
CA SER A 301 22.64 -6.71 10.34
C SER A 301 21.26 -7.29 10.63
N LEU A 302 20.83 -7.23 11.90
CA LEU A 302 19.51 -7.69 12.30
C LEU A 302 18.39 -6.75 11.80
N ALA A 303 18.63 -5.43 11.79
CA ALA A 303 17.67 -4.47 11.25
C ALA A 303 17.38 -4.75 9.76
N ILE A 304 18.42 -4.93 8.95
CA ILE A 304 18.28 -5.28 7.52
C ILE A 304 17.64 -6.65 7.34
N ALA A 305 18.00 -7.64 8.16
CA ALA A 305 17.34 -8.94 8.17
C ALA A 305 15.82 -8.83 8.38
N CYS A 306 15.39 -8.02 9.35
CA CYS A 306 13.97 -7.78 9.61
C CYS A 306 13.28 -7.10 8.42
N ILE A 307 13.91 -6.08 7.80
CA ILE A 307 13.38 -5.39 6.60
C ILE A 307 13.19 -6.38 5.44
N ILE A 308 14.17 -7.25 5.21
CA ILE A 308 14.08 -8.30 4.17
C ILE A 308 12.92 -9.25 4.48
N VAL A 309 12.79 -9.71 5.72
CA VAL A 309 11.71 -10.61 6.15
C VAL A 309 10.34 -9.96 5.98
N ILE A 310 10.19 -8.67 6.33
CA ILE A 310 8.97 -7.89 6.09
C ILE A 310 8.66 -7.86 4.59
N GLY A 311 9.65 -7.54 3.75
CA GLY A 311 9.47 -7.47 2.30
C GLY A 311 9.03 -8.82 1.70
N ILE A 312 9.67 -9.92 2.12
CA ILE A 312 9.29 -11.27 1.68
C ILE A 312 7.87 -11.61 2.15
N ALA A 313 7.53 -11.35 3.41
CA ALA A 313 6.20 -11.63 3.94
C ALA A 313 5.11 -10.81 3.24
N ALA A 314 5.38 -9.54 2.94
CA ALA A 314 4.47 -8.67 2.19
C ALA A 314 4.25 -9.16 0.76
N LEU A 315 5.33 -9.56 0.07
CA LEU A 315 5.25 -10.15 -1.27
C LEU A 315 4.48 -11.48 -1.24
N LEU A 316 4.72 -12.34 -0.26
CA LEU A 316 3.98 -13.60 -0.12
C LEU A 316 2.49 -13.36 0.12
N LEU A 317 2.12 -12.36 0.93
CA LEU A 317 0.73 -11.98 1.15
C LEU A 317 0.09 -11.46 -0.16
N ASP A 318 0.76 -10.58 -0.91
CA ASP A 318 0.23 -10.08 -2.17
C ASP A 318 0.07 -11.19 -3.21
N GLN A 319 1.03 -12.11 -3.29
CA GLN A 319 0.97 -13.26 -4.18
C GLN A 319 -0.16 -14.23 -3.79
N LEU A 320 -0.41 -14.40 -2.49
CA LEU A 320 -1.56 -15.17 -2.00
C LEU A 320 -2.87 -14.51 -2.43
N LEU A 321 -2.99 -13.19 -2.29
CA LEU A 321 -4.19 -12.44 -2.73
C LEU A 321 -4.39 -12.53 -4.26
N LEU A 322 -3.32 -12.45 -5.05
CA LEU A 322 -3.37 -12.65 -6.50
C LEU A 322 -3.77 -14.09 -6.88
N TRP A 323 -3.31 -15.08 -6.13
CA TRP A 323 -3.70 -16.46 -6.33
C TRP A 323 -5.19 -16.67 -6.04
N VAL A 324 -5.70 -16.04 -4.99
CA VAL A 324 -7.14 -15.97 -4.69
C VAL A 324 -7.88 -15.28 -5.84
N GLU A 325 -7.40 -14.15 -6.35
CA GLU A 325 -8.00 -13.45 -7.49
C GLU A 325 -8.14 -14.35 -8.72
N ARG A 326 -7.07 -15.02 -9.11
CA ARG A 326 -7.07 -15.88 -10.30
C ARG A 326 -7.99 -17.10 -10.15
N THR A 327 -8.14 -17.60 -8.94
CA THR A 327 -8.99 -18.75 -8.63
C THR A 327 -10.47 -18.36 -8.64
N TYR A 328 -10.82 -17.24 -8.00
CA TYR A 328 -12.23 -16.85 -7.83
C TYR A 328 -12.75 -15.89 -8.91
N ALA A 329 -11.89 -15.19 -9.65
CA ALA A 329 -12.24 -14.28 -10.74
C ALA A 329 -11.56 -14.62 -12.09
N PRO A 330 -11.65 -15.86 -12.59
CA PRO A 330 -10.96 -16.28 -13.82
C PRO A 330 -11.39 -15.48 -15.07
N TRP A 331 -12.59 -14.91 -15.06
CA TRP A 331 -13.17 -14.18 -16.20
C TRP A 331 -12.49 -12.84 -16.51
N ARG A 332 -11.77 -12.21 -15.56
CA ARG A 332 -11.04 -10.94 -15.81
C ARG A 332 -9.73 -11.17 -16.56
N THR A 333 -9.16 -12.37 -16.53
CA THR A 333 -7.83 -12.69 -17.08
C THR A 333 -7.73 -12.71 -18.62
N LYS A 334 -8.72 -12.16 -19.35
CA LYS A 334 -8.80 -12.19 -20.83
C LYS A 334 -8.74 -10.80 -21.50
N GLN A 335 -8.27 -9.76 -20.81
CA GLN A 335 -8.02 -8.44 -21.42
C GLN A 335 -6.56 -8.05 -21.32
#